data_AF-A0AAN6TZZ4-F1
#
_entry.id   AF-A0AAN6TZZ4-F1
#
_cell.length_a   1.000
_cell.length_b   1.000
_cell.length_c   1.000
_cell.angle_alpha   90.00
_cell.angle_beta   90.00
_cell.angle_gamma   90.00
#
_symmetry.space_group_name_H-M   'P 1'
#
loop_
_entity.id
_entity.type
_entity.pdbx_description
1 polymer ?
#
loop_
_entity_poly.entity_id
_entity_poly.type
_entity_poly.pdbx_seq_one_letter_code
_entity_poly.pdbx_strand_id
1 'polypeptide(L)'
;MRRYLPRFQPDAFEQNFKLVEAVERIANRHGASVAQLTIAWVRRQGAIPFPRSTKVERFVENRQDLPLTEQDLDEIQTLLQILPVAGERYGGQHEKLLYLQAQGQKES
;
A
#
# COMPACT_ATOMS: atom_id res chain seq x y z
N MET A 1 3.75 7.86 16.85
CA MET A 1 4.03 8.47 15.53
C MET A 1 2.94 8.20 14.49
N ARG A 2 2.52 6.95 14.22
CA ARG A 2 1.46 6.68 13.20
C ARG A 2 0.08 7.26 13.53
N ARG A 3 -0.34 7.23 14.80
CA ARG A 3 -1.65 7.74 15.26
C ARG A 3 -1.93 9.21 14.92
N TYR A 4 -0.89 9.99 14.65
CA TYR A 4 -1.02 11.42 14.34
C TYR A 4 -1.06 11.73 12.85
N LEU A 5 -0.86 10.73 11.96
CA LEU A 5 -0.91 11.00 10.52
C LEU A 5 -2.38 11.10 10.06
N PRO A 6 -2.68 11.95 9.06
CA PRO A 6 -4.04 12.15 8.57
C PRO A 6 -4.76 10.86 8.15
N ARG A 7 -4.07 9.95 7.48
CA ARG A 7 -4.62 8.65 7.02
C ARG A 7 -5.05 7.70 8.14
N PHE A 8 -4.63 7.96 9.38
CA PHE A 8 -4.97 7.14 10.55
C PHE A 8 -5.89 7.88 11.54
N GLN A 9 -6.46 9.03 11.15
CA GLN A 9 -7.55 9.66 11.91
C GLN A 9 -8.85 8.87 11.73
N PRO A 10 -9.80 8.89 12.69
CA PRO A 10 -10.96 8.00 12.70
C PRO A 10 -11.71 7.89 11.36
N ASP A 11 -12.12 9.02 10.78
CA ASP A 11 -12.90 9.05 9.53
C ASP A 11 -12.10 8.50 8.35
N ALA A 12 -10.83 8.93 8.22
CA ALA A 12 -9.94 8.48 7.17
C ALA A 12 -9.59 6.99 7.33
N PHE A 13 -9.40 6.53 8.57
CA PHE A 13 -9.09 5.16 8.89
C PHE A 13 -10.24 4.23 8.49
N GLU A 14 -11.47 4.56 8.87
CA GLU A 14 -12.66 3.77 8.52
C GLU A 14 -12.84 3.67 6.99
N GLN A 15 -12.67 4.78 6.27
CA GLN A 15 -12.70 4.76 4.81
C GLN A 15 -11.58 3.90 4.21
N ASN A 16 -10.34 4.08 4.67
CA ASN A 16 -9.18 3.35 4.18
C ASN A 16 -9.27 1.85 4.49
N PHE A 17 -9.93 1.48 5.60
CA PHE A 17 -10.08 0.09 6.01
C PHE A 17 -10.92 -0.71 5.01
N LYS A 18 -11.91 -0.09 4.35
CA LYS A 18 -12.71 -0.73 3.29
C LYS A 18 -11.84 -1.25 2.13
N LEU A 19 -10.77 -0.52 1.78
CA LEU A 19 -9.82 -0.96 0.76
C LEU A 19 -9.01 -2.17 1.26
N VAL A 20 -8.60 -2.16 2.54
CA VAL A 20 -7.88 -3.28 3.15
C VAL A 20 -8.75 -4.55 3.14
N GLU A 21 -10.01 -4.46 3.55
CA GLU A 21 -10.96 -5.59 3.52
C GLU A 21 -11.16 -6.14 2.10
N ALA A 22 -11.25 -5.26 1.11
CA ALA A 22 -11.40 -5.68 -0.28
C ALA A 22 -10.16 -6.42 -0.79
N VAL A 23 -8.96 -5.91 -0.48
CA VAL A 23 -7.69 -6.57 -0.83
C VAL A 23 -7.51 -7.88 -0.07
N GLU A 24 -7.98 -7.96 1.18
CA GLU A 24 -7.96 -9.19 1.98
C GLU A 24 -8.81 -10.30 1.34
N ARG A 25 -9.96 -9.97 0.74
CA ARG A 25 -10.73 -10.96 -0.03
C ARG A 25 -9.94 -11.56 -1.19
N ILE A 26 -9.17 -10.74 -1.91
CA ILE A 26 -8.32 -11.22 -3.00
C ILE A 26 -7.21 -12.11 -2.44
N ALA A 27 -6.55 -11.69 -1.36
CA ALA A 27 -5.49 -12.47 -0.71
C ALA A 27 -5.99 -13.85 -0.25
N ASN A 28 -7.20 -13.90 0.31
CA ASN A 28 -7.83 -15.13 0.75
C ASN A 28 -8.13 -16.11 -0.39
N ARG A 29 -8.45 -15.64 -1.61
CA ARG A 29 -8.61 -16.54 -2.78
C ARG A 29 -7.33 -17.29 -3.12
N HIS A 30 -6.18 -16.70 -2.78
CA HIS A 30 -4.86 -17.26 -2.97
C HIS A 30 -4.31 -17.99 -1.73
N GLY A 31 -5.07 -18.04 -0.63
CA GLY A 31 -4.58 -18.57 0.65
C GLY A 31 -3.37 -17.81 1.20
N ALA A 32 -3.23 -16.53 0.84
CA ALA A 32 -2.09 -15.69 1.15
C ALA A 32 -2.50 -14.56 2.10
N SER A 33 -1.52 -13.94 2.78
CA SER A 33 -1.77 -12.75 3.58
C SER A 33 -1.82 -11.48 2.72
N VAL A 34 -2.47 -10.44 3.23
CA VAL A 34 -2.48 -9.10 2.61
C VAL A 34 -1.05 -8.60 2.34
N ALA A 35 -0.10 -8.91 3.22
CA ALA A 35 1.30 -8.53 3.05
C ALA A 35 1.93 -9.22 1.83
N GLN A 36 1.72 -10.53 1.66
CA GLN A 36 2.23 -11.28 0.50
C GLN A 36 1.61 -10.77 -0.80
N LEU A 37 0.30 -10.55 -0.83
CA LEU A 37 -0.39 -9.99 -1.99
C LEU A 37 0.14 -8.60 -2.35
N THR A 38 0.33 -7.73 -1.37
CA THR A 38 0.86 -6.38 -1.60
C THR A 38 2.27 -6.42 -2.18
N ILE A 39 3.13 -7.30 -1.66
CA ILE A 39 4.51 -7.48 -2.15
C ILE A 39 4.50 -7.98 -3.60
N ALA A 40 3.68 -8.98 -3.92
CA ALA A 40 3.53 -9.50 -5.27
C ALA A 40 2.98 -8.44 -6.24
N TRP A 41 1.99 -7.66 -5.81
CA TRP A 41 1.46 -6.55 -6.59
C TRP A 41 2.53 -5.50 -6.90
N VAL A 42 3.35 -5.10 -5.91
CA VAL A 42 4.47 -4.16 -6.14
C VAL A 42 5.47 -4.70 -7.16
N ARG A 43 5.78 -6.02 -7.12
CA ARG A 43 6.63 -6.66 -8.15
C ARG A 43 6.02 -6.56 -9.54
N ARG A 44 4.71 -6.77 -9.66
CA ARG A 44 3.96 -6.63 -10.93
C ARG A 44 3.96 -5.20 -11.48
N GLN A 45 4.13 -4.19 -10.64
CA GLN A 45 4.33 -2.80 -11.07
C GLN A 45 5.75 -2.49 -11.55
N GLY A 46 6.64 -3.50 -11.65
CA GLY A 46 8.03 -3.33 -12.10
C GLY A 46 8.99 -2.83 -11.01
N ALA A 47 8.58 -2.84 -9.74
CA ALA A 47 9.41 -2.41 -8.62
C ALA A 47 9.94 -3.60 -7.79
N ILE A 48 11.08 -3.41 -7.12
CA ILE A 48 11.64 -4.40 -6.19
C ILE A 48 11.20 -4.03 -4.76
N PRO A 49 10.26 -4.77 -4.13
CA PRO A 49 9.84 -4.46 -2.77
C PRO A 49 10.94 -4.83 -1.76
N PHE A 50 11.21 -3.93 -0.82
CA PHE A 50 12.12 -4.14 0.33
C PHE A 50 11.32 -4.17 1.65
N PRO A 51 10.57 -5.25 1.94
CA PRO A 51 9.81 -5.35 3.17
C PRO A 51 10.77 -5.50 4.36
N ARG A 52 10.80 -4.50 5.24
CA ARG A 52 11.50 -4.63 6.52
C ARG A 52 10.61 -5.40 7.50
N SER A 53 11.18 -6.41 8.15
CA SER A 53 10.56 -7.12 9.27
C SER A 53 11.54 -7.22 10.43
N THR A 54 11.04 -7.18 11.66
CA THR A 54 11.81 -7.52 12.88
C THR A 54 11.60 -8.97 13.31
N LYS A 55 10.68 -9.69 12.67
CA LYS A 55 10.29 -11.08 12.96
C LYS A 55 10.69 -12.00 11.82
N VAL A 56 11.32 -13.13 12.13
CA VAL A 56 11.82 -14.09 11.14
C VAL A 56 10.66 -14.76 10.40
N GLU A 57 9.56 -15.07 11.11
CA GLU A 57 8.38 -15.72 10.54
C GLU A 57 7.78 -14.87 9.42
N ARG A 58 7.70 -13.55 9.65
CA ARG A 58 7.22 -12.58 8.66
C ARG A 58 8.17 -12.44 7.47
N PHE A 59 9.48 -12.57 7.69
CA PHE A 59 10.43 -12.58 6.57
C PHE A 59 10.25 -13.83 5.71
N VAL A 60 10.10 -15.00 6.34
CA VAL A 60 9.89 -16.28 5.65
C VAL A 60 8.55 -16.31 4.91
N GLU A 61 7.50 -15.69 5.46
CA GLU A 61 6.21 -15.50 4.80
C GLU A 61 6.32 -14.56 3.59
N ASN A 62 6.92 -13.37 3.78
CA ASN A 62 7.00 -12.32 2.77
C ASN A 62 7.94 -12.61 1.59
N ARG A 63 8.90 -13.53 1.76
CA ARG A 63 9.80 -13.94 0.66
C ARG A 63 9.15 -14.89 -0.33
N GLN A 64 8.05 -15.55 0.04
CA GLN A 64 7.35 -16.48 -0.84
C GLN A 64 6.83 -15.75 -2.07
N ASP A 65 6.88 -16.42 -3.21
CA ASP A 65 6.30 -15.86 -4.43
C ASP A 65 4.80 -16.12 -4.48
N LEU A 66 4.05 -15.15 -4.96
CA LEU A 66 2.60 -15.26 -5.12
C LEU A 66 2.23 -14.82 -6.54
N PRO A 67 1.85 -15.75 -7.42
CA PRO A 67 1.46 -15.43 -8.78
C PRO A 67 0.06 -14.80 -8.79
N LEU A 68 0.00 -13.48 -8.96
CA LEU A 68 -1.26 -12.79 -9.22
C LEU A 68 -1.68 -13.00 -10.68
N THR A 69 -2.97 -13.18 -10.93
CA THR A 69 -3.53 -13.24 -12.29
C THR A 69 -3.78 -11.82 -12.83
N GLU A 70 -3.96 -11.66 -14.14
CA GLU A 70 -4.35 -10.36 -14.71
C GLU A 70 -5.71 -9.90 -14.16
N GLN A 71 -6.63 -10.83 -13.90
CA GLN A 71 -7.91 -10.52 -13.26
C GLN A 71 -7.72 -9.93 -11.85
N ASP A 72 -6.78 -10.45 -11.06
CA ASP A 72 -6.49 -9.89 -9.74
C ASP A 72 -5.92 -8.46 -9.86
N LEU A 73 -5.09 -8.20 -10.86
CA LEU A 73 -4.51 -6.88 -11.11
C LEU A 73 -5.58 -5.87 -11.53
N ASP A 74 -6.48 -6.25 -12.44
CA ASP A 74 -7.60 -5.43 -12.86
C ASP A 74 -8.57 -5.14 -11.71
N GLU A 75 -8.82 -6.13 -10.85
CA GLU A 75 -9.65 -5.96 -9.65
C GLU A 75 -9.00 -4.98 -8.67
N ILE A 76 -7.70 -5.13 -8.38
CA ILE A 76 -6.96 -4.20 -7.51
C ILE A 76 -6.99 -2.78 -8.09
N GLN A 77 -6.79 -2.63 -9.40
CA GLN A 77 -6.85 -1.35 -10.09
C GLN A 77 -8.23 -0.70 -9.96
N THR A 78 -9.30 -1.48 -10.13
CA THR A 78 -10.67 -1.02 -9.94
C THR A 78 -10.92 -0.60 -8.50
N LEU A 79 -10.50 -1.41 -7.52
CA LEU A 79 -10.63 -1.09 -6.09
C LEU A 79 -9.95 0.23 -5.72
N LEU A 80 -8.76 0.51 -6.26
CA LEU A 80 -8.05 1.78 -6.03
C LEU A 80 -8.80 3.00 -6.60
N GLN A 81 -9.61 2.82 -7.63
CA GLN A 81 -10.44 3.89 -8.21
C GLN A 81 -11.72 4.14 -7.39
N ILE A 82 -12.39 3.07 -6.94
CA ILE A 82 -13.67 3.17 -6.23
C ILE A 82 -13.52 3.42 -4.72
N LEU A 83 -12.38 3.07 -4.13
CA LEU A 83 -12.07 3.26 -2.71
C LEU A 83 -10.84 4.18 -2.57
N PRO A 84 -11.00 5.49 -2.80
CA PRO A 84 -9.90 6.43 -2.69
C PRO A 84 -9.37 6.50 -1.25
N VAL A 85 -8.04 6.59 -1.12
CA VAL A 85 -7.38 6.73 0.18
C VAL A 85 -7.64 8.12 0.75
N ALA A 86 -8.28 8.20 1.91
CA ALA A 86 -8.53 9.43 2.65
C ALA A 86 -7.34 9.83 3.52
N GLY A 87 -7.04 11.13 3.56
CA GLY A 87 -5.96 11.73 4.34
C GLY A 87 -4.63 11.86 3.58
N GLU A 88 -3.92 12.95 3.83
CA GLU A 88 -2.57 13.19 3.31
C GLU A 88 -1.56 12.19 3.89
N ARG A 89 -0.49 11.88 3.14
CA ARG A 89 0.46 10.82 3.53
C ARG A 89 1.26 11.19 4.76
N TYR A 90 1.64 12.46 4.90
CA TYR A 90 2.43 12.97 6.01
C TYR A 90 1.73 14.12 6.76
N GLY A 91 0.86 14.87 6.09
CA GLY A 91 0.11 15.99 6.65
C GLY A 91 0.92 17.29 6.71
N GLY A 92 0.25 18.41 6.40
CA GLY A 92 0.66 19.75 6.82
C GLY A 92 1.84 20.38 6.06
N GLN A 93 2.45 21.41 6.65
CA GLN A 93 3.49 22.24 6.01
C GLN A 93 4.74 21.43 5.59
N HIS A 94 5.06 20.35 6.31
CA HIS A 94 6.18 19.47 5.97
C HIS A 94 5.96 18.71 4.66
N GLU A 95 4.73 18.29 4.36
CA GLU A 95 4.42 17.65 3.08
C GLU A 95 4.58 18.64 1.91
N LYS A 96 4.13 19.89 2.06
CA LYS A 96 4.38 20.96 1.08
C LYS A 96 5.87 21.21 0.85
N LEU A 97 6.68 21.22 1.90
CA LEU A 97 8.15 21.37 1.80
C LEU A 97 8.79 20.20 1.04
N LEU A 98 8.39 18.96 1.33
CA LEU A 98 8.87 17.77 0.61
C LEU A 98 8.50 17.81 -0.89
N TYR A 99 7.31 18.31 -1.22
CA TYR A 99 6.89 18.47 -2.61
C TYR A 99 7.64 19.61 -3.34
N LEU A 100 7.91 20.73 -2.68
CA LEU A 100 8.67 21.85 -3.27
C LEU A 100 10.13 21.47 -3.56
N GLN A 101 10.77 20.69 -2.68
CA GLN A 101 12.14 20.20 -2.90
C GLN A 101 12.23 19.20 -4.06
N ALA A 102 11.22 18.33 -4.22
CA ALA A 102 11.17 17.36 -5.32
C ALA A 102 10.96 18.04 -6.69
N GLN A 103 10.31 19.20 -6.75
CA GLN A 103 10.15 19.96 -8.00
C GLN A 103 11.40 20.77 -8.36
N GLY A 104 12.11 21.33 -7.37
CA GLY A 104 13.37 22.05 -7.61
C GLY A 104 14.52 21.17 -8.10
N GLN A 105 14.44 19.84 -7.93
CA GLN A 105 15.43 18.90 -8.48
C GLN A 105 15.18 18.49 -9.95
N LYS A 106 14.03 18.86 -10.54
CA LYS A 106 13.73 18.58 -11.95
C LYS A 106 14.16 19.70 -12.91
N GLU A 107 14.61 20.83 -12.39
CA GLU A 107 15.04 22.00 -13.18
C GLU A 107 16.56 22.25 -13.14
N SER A 108 17.36 21.29 -12.66
CA SER A 108 18.83 21.35 -12.67
C SER A 108 19.45 20.30 -13.60
#